data_AF-A0A0C3PRX5-F1
#
_entry.id   AF-A0A0C3PRX5-F1
#
_cell.length_a   1.000
_cell.length_b   1.000
_cell.length_c   1.000
_cell.angle_alpha   90.00
_cell.angle_beta   90.00
_cell.angle_gamma   90.00
#
_symmetry.space_group_name_H-M   'P 1'
#
loop_
_entity.id
_entity.type
_entity.pdbx_description
1 polymer ?
#
loop_
_entity_poly.entity_id
_entity_poly.type
_entity_poly.pdbx_seq_one_letter_code
_entity_poly.pdbx_strand_id
1 'polypeptide(L)'
;MTCSTAQSENDHQLWSFELVSRTGPEITALFKSWKPTILPQLLQLYEDSSQYFVLPSELRKSIWQETNLLRQPIRPHLFDYDDFVIRAKDAATGWARNRFQADIRGYSVLFGIIYGKAKNGPRAYNWYLAADMFSLVFFDAQTGNEYGPAALDSFGFEPTFALF
;
A
#
# COMPACT_ATOMS: atom_id res chain seq x y z
N MET A 1 -13.73 -47.33 26.38
CA MET A 1 -12.79 -46.60 25.50
C MET A 1 -12.57 -45.25 26.16
N THR A 2 -11.48 -45.11 26.90
CA THR A 2 -11.16 -43.94 27.72
C THR A 2 -10.36 -42.97 26.87
N CYS A 3 -10.95 -41.83 26.52
CA CYS A 3 -10.19 -40.73 25.91
C CYS A 3 -9.31 -40.09 26.99
N SER A 4 -7.99 -40.07 26.76
CA SER A 4 -7.07 -39.29 27.57
C SER A 4 -7.32 -37.81 27.35
N THR A 5 -7.58 -37.07 28.42
CA THR A 5 -7.47 -35.61 28.46
C THR A 5 -6.00 -35.24 28.22
N ALA A 6 -5.68 -34.77 27.01
CA ALA A 6 -4.39 -34.16 26.74
C ALA A 6 -4.33 -32.84 27.51
N GLN A 7 -3.56 -32.90 28.59
CA GLN A 7 -3.20 -31.79 29.45
C GLN A 7 -2.31 -30.80 28.66
N SER A 8 -2.45 -29.52 28.98
CA SER A 8 -1.83 -28.35 28.34
C SER A 8 -0.30 -28.29 28.46
N GLU A 9 0.43 -29.19 27.78
CA GLU A 9 1.91 -29.26 27.85
C GLU A 9 2.61 -29.34 26.48
N ASN A 10 1.92 -29.04 25.37
CA ASN A 10 2.46 -29.18 24.01
C ASN A 10 2.54 -27.86 23.21
N ASP A 11 2.63 -26.72 23.89
CA ASP A 11 2.71 -25.41 23.22
C ASP A 11 4.10 -25.15 22.61
N HIS A 12 5.11 -25.97 22.95
CA HIS A 12 6.50 -25.81 22.50
C HIS A 12 6.74 -26.12 21.00
N GLN A 13 5.72 -26.64 20.30
CA GLN A 13 5.77 -26.93 18.87
C GLN A 13 4.70 -26.19 18.07
N LEU A 14 3.99 -25.27 18.71
CA LEU A 14 2.98 -24.44 18.04
C LEU A 14 3.67 -23.23 17.41
N TRP A 15 3.36 -22.99 16.14
CA TRP A 15 3.88 -21.85 15.38
C TRP A 15 2.69 -21.04 14.86
N SER A 16 2.65 -19.77 15.22
CA SER A 16 1.75 -18.80 14.61
C SER A 16 2.46 -18.13 13.44
N PHE A 17 1.89 -18.27 12.25
CA PHE A 17 2.35 -17.55 11.06
C PHE A 17 1.40 -16.41 10.79
N GLU A 18 1.91 -15.18 10.88
CA GLU A 18 1.17 -13.99 10.53
C GLU A 18 1.36 -13.68 9.05
N LEU A 19 0.25 -13.40 8.37
CA LEU A 19 0.28 -13.01 6.97
C LEU A 19 0.78 -11.56 6.86
N VAL A 20 1.90 -11.36 6.16
CA VAL A 20 2.51 -10.04 5.96
C VAL A 20 2.57 -9.60 4.49
N SER A 21 2.01 -10.40 3.59
CA SER A 21 2.00 -10.11 2.15
C SER A 21 0.68 -10.46 1.46
N ARG A 22 0.50 -9.91 0.26
CA ARG A 22 -0.60 -10.22 -0.66
C ARG A 22 -0.11 -10.38 -2.08
N THR A 23 -0.81 -11.18 -2.85
CA THR A 23 -0.61 -11.32 -4.29
C THR A 23 -1.30 -10.21 -5.06
N GLY A 24 -0.84 -9.97 -6.29
CA GLY A 24 -1.47 -9.05 -7.23
C GLY A 24 -2.98 -9.30 -7.46
N PRO A 25 -3.42 -10.55 -7.68
CA PRO A 25 -4.85 -10.88 -7.81
C PRO A 25 -5.68 -10.56 -6.56
N GLU A 26 -5.16 -10.82 -5.35
CA GLU A 26 -5.86 -10.47 -4.10
C GLU A 26 -6.04 -8.96 -3.98
N ILE A 27 -4.99 -8.18 -4.25
CA ILE A 27 -5.07 -6.72 -4.22
C ILE A 27 -6.04 -6.20 -5.27
N THR A 28 -6.00 -6.77 -6.48
CA THR A 28 -6.95 -6.45 -7.55
C THR A 28 -8.40 -6.70 -7.12
N ALA A 29 -8.67 -7.77 -6.38
CA ALA A 29 -10.00 -8.05 -5.84
C ALA A 29 -10.42 -7.00 -4.80
N LEU A 30 -9.51 -6.52 -3.95
CA LEU A 30 -9.79 -5.43 -3.00
C LEU A 30 -10.17 -4.12 -3.73
N PHE A 31 -9.43 -3.76 -4.78
CA PHE A 31 -9.77 -2.60 -5.61
C PHE A 31 -11.14 -2.72 -6.28
N LYS A 32 -11.46 -3.89 -6.84
CA LYS A 32 -12.78 -4.17 -7.42
C LYS A 32 -13.90 -4.12 -6.38
N SER A 33 -13.63 -4.52 -5.14
CA SER A 33 -14.60 -4.41 -4.05
C SER A 33 -14.90 -2.95 -3.70
N TRP A 34 -13.92 -2.06 -3.78
CA TRP A 34 -14.13 -0.62 -3.55
C TRP A 34 -14.79 0.07 -4.75
N LYS A 35 -14.21 -0.09 -5.94
CA LYS A 35 -14.69 0.50 -7.20
C LYS A 35 -14.97 -0.62 -8.21
N PRO A 36 -16.18 -1.19 -8.23
CA PRO A 36 -16.52 -2.29 -9.16
C PRO A 36 -16.37 -1.93 -10.64
N THR A 37 -16.47 -0.64 -10.96
CA THR A 37 -16.32 -0.09 -12.32
C THR A 37 -14.86 0.16 -12.73
N ILE A 38 -13.89 -0.04 -11.82
CA ILE A 38 -12.48 0.14 -12.16
C ILE A 38 -12.08 -0.88 -13.22
N LEU A 39 -11.67 -0.39 -14.40
CA LEU A 39 -11.27 -1.27 -15.48
C LEU A 39 -9.94 -1.94 -15.11
N PRO A 40 -9.77 -3.26 -15.32
CA PRO A 40 -8.54 -3.97 -14.96
C PRO A 40 -7.29 -3.35 -15.57
N GLN A 41 -7.40 -2.78 -16.78
CA GLN A 41 -6.30 -2.09 -17.47
C GLN A 41 -5.80 -0.83 -16.75
N LEU A 42 -6.55 -0.31 -15.77
CA LEU A 42 -6.13 0.82 -14.94
C LEU A 42 -5.33 0.37 -13.72
N LEU A 43 -5.23 -0.94 -13.45
CA LEU A 43 -4.42 -1.52 -12.38
C LEU A 43 -3.20 -2.17 -13.01
N GLN A 44 -2.07 -1.47 -12.99
CA GLN A 44 -0.81 -1.98 -13.51
C GLN A 44 0.01 -2.62 -12.39
N LEU A 45 0.33 -3.90 -12.56
CA LEU A 45 1.27 -4.63 -11.71
C LEU A 45 2.65 -4.58 -12.36
N TYR A 46 3.72 -4.55 -11.56
CA TYR A 46 5.05 -4.83 -12.09
C TYR A 46 5.16 -6.31 -12.46
N GLU A 47 5.53 -6.60 -13.71
CA GLU A 47 5.54 -7.96 -14.29
C GLU A 47 6.33 -8.99 -13.47
N ASP A 48 7.35 -8.55 -12.76
CA ASP A 48 8.21 -9.41 -11.94
C ASP A 48 7.74 -9.61 -10.49
N SER A 49 6.64 -8.96 -10.07
CA SER A 49 6.16 -9.00 -8.67
C SER A 49 5.01 -10.00 -8.51
N SER A 50 5.26 -11.10 -7.79
CA SER A 50 4.25 -12.11 -7.47
C SER A 50 3.62 -11.91 -6.09
N GLN A 51 4.33 -11.24 -5.18
CA GLN A 51 3.98 -11.00 -3.79
C GLN A 51 4.37 -9.59 -3.35
N TYR A 52 3.49 -8.96 -2.59
CA TYR A 52 3.63 -7.60 -2.10
C TYR A 52 3.56 -7.58 -0.59
N PHE A 53 4.65 -7.21 0.08
CA PHE A 53 4.67 -7.11 1.54
C PHE A 53 4.20 -5.75 2.02
N VAL A 54 3.48 -5.74 3.14
CA VAL A 54 2.95 -4.52 3.72
C VAL A 54 3.92 -3.99 4.75
N LEU A 55 4.35 -2.73 4.59
CA LEU A 55 5.17 -2.06 5.58
C LEU A 55 4.36 -1.83 6.87
N PRO A 56 4.94 -2.12 8.05
CA PRO A 56 4.39 -1.68 9.33
C PRO A 56 4.20 -0.16 9.37
N SER A 57 3.16 0.31 10.06
CA SER A 57 2.78 1.73 10.06
C SER A 57 3.91 2.66 10.54
N GLU A 58 4.55 2.34 11.66
CA GLU A 58 5.65 3.15 12.21
C GLU A 58 6.83 3.27 11.24
N LEU A 59 7.19 2.17 10.57
CA LEU A 59 8.25 2.16 9.58
C LEU A 59 7.88 2.97 8.33
N ARG A 60 6.65 2.83 7.85
CA ARG A 60 6.16 3.60 6.70
C ARG A 60 6.21 5.10 7.00
N LYS A 61 5.80 5.49 8.20
CA LYS A 61 5.84 6.88 8.67
C LYS A 61 7.27 7.40 8.77
N SER A 62 8.21 6.62 9.29
CA SER A 62 9.62 7.05 9.38
C SER A 62 10.23 7.26 7.99
N ILE A 63 10.00 6.31 7.06
CA ILE A 63 10.46 6.43 5.67
C ILE A 63 9.91 7.71 5.03
N TRP A 64 8.61 7.98 5.18
CA TRP A 64 8.02 9.20 4.63
C TRP A 64 8.58 10.47 5.29
N GLN A 65 8.77 10.49 6.60
CA GLN A 65 9.34 11.66 7.29
C GLN A 65 10.73 12.02 6.77
N GLU A 66 11.56 11.01 6.46
CA GLU A 66 12.91 11.21 5.90
C GLU A 66 12.90 11.86 4.51
N THR A 67 11.79 11.76 3.76
CA THR A 67 11.65 12.42 2.45
C THR A 67 11.57 13.94 2.54
N ASN A 68 11.28 14.51 3.71
CA ASN A 68 11.04 15.94 3.94
C ASN A 68 9.92 16.55 3.06
N LEU A 69 8.99 15.73 2.54
CA LEU A 69 7.91 16.20 1.66
C LEU A 69 6.94 17.17 2.35
N LEU A 70 6.68 17.02 3.66
CA LEU A 70 5.87 17.97 4.45
C LEU A 70 6.30 19.44 4.32
N ARG A 71 7.59 19.67 4.06
CA ARG A 71 8.16 21.01 3.96
C ARG A 71 8.11 21.57 2.54
N GLN A 72 7.68 20.77 1.57
CA GLN A 72 7.60 21.17 0.17
C GLN A 72 6.21 21.72 -0.12
N PRO A 73 6.11 22.97 -0.61
CA PRO A 73 4.83 23.49 -1.10
C PRO A 73 4.51 22.90 -2.47
N ILE A 74 3.21 22.74 -2.77
CA ILE A 74 2.78 22.47 -4.14
C ILE A 74 3.15 23.65 -5.03
N ARG A 75 3.73 23.35 -6.20
CA ARG A 75 4.00 24.29 -7.28
C ARG A 75 3.45 23.68 -8.57
N PRO A 76 2.28 24.14 -9.05
CA PRO A 76 1.67 23.59 -10.26
C PRO A 76 2.68 23.49 -11.41
N HIS A 77 2.72 22.34 -12.09
CA HIS A 77 3.63 22.03 -13.21
C HIS A 77 5.12 21.89 -12.88
N LEU A 78 5.56 22.17 -11.64
CA LEU A 78 6.96 22.08 -11.22
C LEU A 78 7.18 21.08 -10.10
N PHE A 79 6.24 21.01 -9.18
CA PHE A 79 6.22 20.08 -8.05
C PHE A 79 4.78 19.93 -7.56
N ASP A 80 4.02 19.04 -8.19
CA ASP A 80 2.61 18.81 -7.87
C ASP A 80 2.37 17.40 -7.31
N TYR A 81 1.10 16.99 -7.21
CA TYR A 81 0.72 15.75 -6.55
C TYR A 81 1.45 14.53 -7.10
N ASP A 82 1.77 14.52 -8.40
CA ASP A 82 2.46 13.40 -9.04
C ASP A 82 3.90 13.29 -8.51
N ASP A 83 4.59 14.41 -8.32
CA ASP A 83 5.94 14.46 -7.75
C ASP A 83 5.98 13.97 -6.30
N PHE A 84 4.98 14.34 -5.49
CA PHE A 84 4.88 13.88 -4.10
C PHE A 84 4.76 12.36 -4.01
N VAL A 85 3.84 11.77 -4.78
CA VAL A 85 3.57 10.33 -4.71
C VAL A 85 4.69 9.49 -5.30
N ILE A 86 5.37 9.99 -6.34
CA ILE A 86 6.56 9.36 -6.91
C ILE A 86 7.68 9.33 -5.88
N ARG A 87 8.00 10.47 -5.26
CA ARG A 87 9.07 10.53 -4.25
C ARG A 87 8.81 9.66 -3.03
N ALA A 88 7.55 9.61 -2.57
CA ALA A 88 7.19 8.74 -1.46
C ALA A 88 7.29 7.25 -1.82
N LYS A 89 6.89 6.86 -3.05
CA LYS A 89 7.11 5.49 -3.56
C LYS A 89 8.60 5.16 -3.68
N ASP A 90 9.40 6.06 -4.24
CA ASP A 90 10.85 5.88 -4.38
C ASP A 90 11.55 5.72 -3.03
N ALA A 91 11.09 6.42 -2.00
CA ALA A 91 11.62 6.27 -0.65
C ALA A 91 11.30 4.88 -0.08
N ALA A 92 10.06 4.40 -0.24
CA ALA A 92 9.65 3.07 0.23
C ALA A 92 10.39 1.94 -0.50
N THR A 93 10.48 2.03 -1.84
CA THR A 93 11.20 1.03 -2.66
C THR A 93 12.71 1.09 -2.42
N GLY A 94 13.28 2.29 -2.28
CA GLY A 94 14.68 2.51 -1.94
C GLY A 94 15.04 1.92 -0.57
N TRP A 95 14.18 2.13 0.43
CA TRP A 95 14.34 1.50 1.75
C TRP A 95 14.35 -0.03 1.64
N ALA A 96 13.36 -0.60 0.93
CA ALA A 96 13.24 -2.06 0.78
C ALA A 96 14.48 -2.64 0.10
N ARG A 97 14.92 -2.02 -1.01
CA ARG A 97 16.13 -2.42 -1.75
C ARG A 97 17.38 -2.39 -0.87
N ASN A 98 17.53 -1.38 -0.03
CA ASN A 98 18.69 -1.24 0.85
C ASN A 98 18.65 -2.24 2.01
N ARG A 99 17.46 -2.63 2.48
CA ARG A 99 17.28 -3.50 3.65
C ARG A 99 17.30 -4.98 3.30
N PHE A 100 16.71 -5.37 2.18
CA PHE A 100 16.67 -6.73 1.69
C PHE A 100 17.82 -6.93 0.69
N GLN A 101 18.97 -7.37 1.21
CA GLN A 101 20.16 -7.63 0.38
C GLN A 101 20.03 -8.90 -0.47
N ALA A 102 19.04 -9.75 -0.18
CA ALA A 102 18.72 -10.90 -1.01
C ALA A 102 17.78 -10.46 -2.14
N ASP A 103 18.15 -10.78 -3.38
CA ASP A 103 17.25 -10.68 -4.54
C ASP A 103 16.15 -11.74 -4.40
N ILE A 104 15.11 -11.42 -3.64
CA ILE A 104 13.93 -12.26 -3.51
C ILE A 104 13.06 -11.99 -4.74
N ARG A 105 13.33 -12.75 -5.80
CA ARG A 105 12.51 -12.72 -7.02
C ARG A 105 11.04 -12.84 -6.67
N GLY A 106 10.21 -11.98 -7.25
CA GLY A 106 8.77 -12.00 -7.00
C GLY A 106 8.31 -11.19 -5.81
N TYR A 107 9.20 -10.57 -5.02
CA TYR A 107 8.80 -9.90 -3.77
C TYR A 107 9.02 -8.38 -3.83
N SER A 108 7.95 -7.61 -3.65
CA SER A 108 7.96 -6.15 -3.74
C SER A 108 7.30 -5.51 -2.52
N VAL A 109 7.68 -4.26 -2.22
CA VAL A 109 7.02 -3.48 -1.17
C VAL A 109 5.67 -2.97 -1.67
N LEU A 110 4.60 -3.18 -0.89
CA LEU A 110 3.29 -2.64 -1.20
C LEU A 110 3.22 -1.15 -0.82
N PHE A 111 3.61 -0.32 -1.78
CA PHE A 111 3.42 1.12 -1.71
C PHE A 111 3.13 1.63 -3.12
N GLY A 112 1.86 1.59 -3.48
CA GLY A 112 1.38 1.92 -4.82
C GLY A 112 1.19 3.42 -5.01
N ILE A 113 0.88 3.80 -6.24
CA ILE A 113 0.39 5.12 -6.60
C ILE A 113 -0.98 4.96 -7.24
N ILE A 114 -1.88 5.88 -6.96
CA ILE A 114 -3.18 6.00 -7.62
C ILE A 114 -3.40 7.44 -8.05
N TYR A 115 -3.72 7.62 -9.33
CA TYR A 115 -4.08 8.87 -9.95
C TYR A 115 -5.58 8.87 -10.24
N GLY A 116 -6.18 10.05 -10.18
CA GLY A 116 -7.58 10.23 -10.46
C GLY A 116 -7.99 11.69 -10.53
N LYS A 117 -9.30 11.88 -10.64
CA LYS A 117 -9.93 13.21 -10.62
C LYS A 117 -10.78 13.33 -9.37
N ALA A 118 -10.58 14.38 -8.59
CA ALA A 118 -11.46 14.78 -7.51
C ALA A 118 -12.29 16.01 -7.91
N LYS A 119 -13.23 16.43 -7.05
CA LYS A 119 -14.04 17.65 -7.27
C LYS A 119 -13.20 18.91 -7.56
N ASN A 120 -12.01 19.00 -6.98
CA ASN A 120 -11.12 20.15 -7.08
C ASN A 120 -10.00 19.97 -8.12
N GLY A 121 -10.13 18.99 -9.02
CA GLY A 121 -9.17 18.71 -10.09
C GLY A 121 -8.38 17.41 -9.89
N PRO A 122 -7.30 17.22 -10.69
CA PRO A 122 -6.44 16.04 -10.59
C PRO A 122 -5.87 15.86 -9.18
N ARG A 123 -5.80 14.60 -8.77
CA ARG A 123 -5.24 14.18 -7.49
C ARG A 123 -4.48 12.87 -7.67
N ALA A 124 -3.42 12.74 -6.89
CA ALA A 124 -2.68 11.50 -6.75
C ALA A 124 -2.49 11.19 -5.26
N TYR A 125 -2.52 9.91 -4.93
CA TYR A 125 -2.22 9.40 -3.59
C TYR A 125 -1.25 8.24 -3.72
N ASN A 126 -0.41 8.03 -2.70
CA ASN A 126 0.10 6.69 -2.49
C ASN A 126 -1.00 5.83 -1.89
N TRP A 127 -0.86 4.53 -1.99
CA TRP A 127 -1.78 3.63 -1.30
C TRP A 127 -1.10 2.34 -0.89
N TYR A 128 -1.69 1.67 0.08
CA TYR A 128 -1.22 0.42 0.64
C TYR A 128 -2.36 -0.30 1.37
N LEU A 129 -2.08 -1.42 2.03
CA LEU A 129 -3.05 -2.11 2.89
C LEU A 129 -2.81 -1.82 4.39
N ALA A 130 -3.90 -1.66 5.14
CA ALA A 130 -3.85 -1.58 6.59
C ALA A 130 -3.30 -2.88 7.21
N ALA A 131 -3.07 -2.87 8.52
CA ALA A 131 -2.54 -4.01 9.26
C ALA A 131 -3.44 -5.27 9.19
N ASP A 132 -4.73 -5.09 8.89
CA ASP A 132 -5.65 -6.21 8.65
C ASP A 132 -5.38 -6.92 7.30
N MET A 133 -4.56 -6.35 6.41
CA MET A 133 -4.25 -6.87 5.07
C MET A 133 -5.46 -6.95 4.13
N PHE A 134 -6.56 -6.25 4.43
CA PHE A 134 -7.79 -6.23 3.64
C PHE A 134 -8.32 -4.82 3.37
N SER A 135 -7.95 -3.83 4.19
CA SER A 135 -8.42 -2.46 4.05
C SER A 135 -7.45 -1.63 3.21
N LEU A 136 -7.95 -1.02 2.13
CA LEU A 136 -7.20 -0.04 1.34
C LEU A 136 -7.02 1.25 2.15
N VAL A 137 -5.80 1.76 2.16
CA VAL A 137 -5.45 3.05 2.76
C VAL A 137 -4.80 3.91 1.69
N PHE A 138 -5.28 5.15 1.58
CA PHE A 138 -4.79 6.16 0.65
C PHE A 138 -4.03 7.22 1.44
N PHE A 139 -2.78 7.40 1.08
CA PHE A 139 -1.83 8.28 1.75
C PHE A 139 -1.57 9.52 0.91
N ASP A 140 -1.87 10.68 1.47
CA ASP A 140 -1.52 11.96 0.89
C ASP A 140 -0.08 12.29 1.28
N ALA A 141 0.84 12.07 0.36
CA ALA A 141 2.27 12.27 0.56
C ALA A 141 2.66 13.74 0.82
N GLN A 142 1.81 14.70 0.49
CA GLN A 142 2.03 16.11 0.80
C GLN A 142 1.79 16.38 2.29
N THR A 143 0.67 15.89 2.82
CA THR A 143 0.21 16.24 4.18
C THR A 143 0.56 15.18 5.23
N GLY A 144 0.80 13.94 4.81
CA GLY A 144 0.96 12.79 5.69
C GLY A 144 -0.35 12.19 6.17
N ASN A 145 -1.49 12.67 5.67
CA ASN A 145 -2.79 12.18 6.09
C ASN A 145 -3.14 10.87 5.39
N GLU A 146 -3.87 10.03 6.10
CA GLU A 146 -4.37 8.75 5.63
C GLU A 146 -5.88 8.77 5.52
N TYR A 147 -6.39 8.18 4.45
CA TYR A 147 -7.80 8.16 4.13
C TYR A 147 -8.23 6.74 3.76
N GLY A 148 -9.43 6.37 4.18
CA GLY A 148 -10.10 5.16 3.71
C GLY A 148 -10.87 5.40 2.41
N PRO A 149 -11.41 4.32 1.80
CA PRO A 149 -12.15 4.41 0.55
C PRO A 149 -13.36 5.36 0.61
N ALA A 150 -14.13 5.30 1.70
CA ALA A 150 -15.29 6.17 1.90
C ALA A 150 -14.94 7.67 1.94
N ALA A 151 -13.75 8.03 2.44
CA ALA A 151 -13.30 9.42 2.44
C ALA A 151 -12.98 9.88 1.01
N LEU A 152 -12.28 9.07 0.22
CA LEU A 152 -12.02 9.37 -1.20
C LEU A 152 -13.31 9.51 -2.00
N ASP A 153 -14.31 8.66 -1.75
CA ASP A 153 -15.62 8.77 -2.38
C ASP A 153 -16.32 10.08 -2.01
N SER A 154 -16.22 10.52 -0.76
CA SER A 154 -16.77 11.82 -0.32
C SER A 154 -16.10 13.01 -1.02
N PHE A 155 -14.80 12.89 -1.32
CA PHE A 155 -14.04 13.86 -2.12
C PHE A 155 -14.42 13.83 -3.61
N GLY A 156 -15.23 12.85 -4.02
CA GLY A 156 -15.59 12.60 -5.42
C GLY A 156 -14.39 12.14 -6.23
N PHE A 157 -13.48 11.37 -5.62
CA PHE A 157 -12.29 10.87 -6.30
C PHE A 157 -12.66 9.68 -7.19
N GLU A 158 -12.42 9.83 -8.49
CA GLU A 158 -12.56 8.79 -9.49
C GLU A 158 -11.19 8.36 -9.99
N PRO A 159 -10.76 7.11 -9.69
CA PRO A 159 -9.48 6.58 -10.17
C PRO A 159 -9.41 6.54 -11.68
N THR A 160 -8.29 7.00 -12.23
CA THR A 160 -7.99 6.91 -13.66
C THR A 160 -6.82 5.98 -13.94
N PHE A 161 -5.94 5.75 -12.96
CA PHE A 161 -4.79 4.85 -13.10
C PHE A 161 -4.24 4.51 -11.71
N ALA A 162 -3.83 3.27 -11.49
CA ALA A 162 -3.15 2.82 -10.28
C ALA A 162 -2.04 1.84 -10.66
N LEU A 163 -0.90 1.96 -9.98
CA LEU A 163 0.27 1.12 -10.19
C LEU A 163 0.82 0.63 -8.86
N PHE A 164 1.28 -0.61 -8.82
CA PHE A 164 1.86 -1.19 -7.61
C PHE A 164 2.87 -2.29 -7.86
#